data_AF-A0A160TMM4-F1
#
_entry.id   AF-A0A160TMM4-F1
#
_cell.length_a   1.000
_cell.length_b   1.000
_cell.length_c   1.000
_cell.angle_alpha   90.00
_cell.angle_beta   90.00
_cell.angle_gamma   90.00
#
_symmetry.space_group_name_H-M   'P 1'
#
loop_
_entity.id
_entity.type
_entity.pdbx_description
1 polymer ?
#
loop_
_entity_poly.entity_id
_entity_poly.type
_entity_poly.pdbx_seq_one_letter_code
_entity_poly.pdbx_strand_id
1 'polypeptide(L)'
;MKPANGAMTLAEMKEFASFSSSTQRYIRRSLDIGLDRDDAMSRWSRDVVEAASIRAQARLYARLPDIRSIIPDDSGLDSVEPFLAPLMTVTAFDLGQGRLTTFSAYRFLYERLIGAEVRPWLPAAFCSAAALPHLHPDLRRKLLQSISEAAATASGWSNRQPAFFPKWVEKVEAPALPH
;
A
#
# COMPACT_ATOMS: atom_id res chain seq x y z
N MET A 1 -15.61 -8.28 26.16
CA MET A 1 -16.33 -8.68 24.93
C MET A 1 -15.33 -8.56 23.77
N LYS A 2 -14.81 -9.67 23.21
CA LYS A 2 -13.87 -9.62 22.06
C LYS A 2 -14.67 -9.25 20.80
N PRO A 3 -14.60 -8.03 20.26
CA PRO A 3 -15.43 -7.69 19.11
C PRO A 3 -14.73 -8.12 17.81
N ALA A 4 -15.48 -8.80 16.93
CA ALA A 4 -15.48 -8.59 15.48
C ALA A 4 -14.17 -8.68 14.64
N ASN A 5 -13.13 -9.41 15.05
CA ASN A 5 -11.98 -9.65 14.15
C ASN A 5 -12.41 -10.31 12.82
N GLY A 6 -13.32 -11.29 12.87
CA GLY A 6 -13.76 -12.00 11.65
C GLY A 6 -14.52 -11.14 10.64
N ALA A 7 -15.40 -10.24 11.09
CA ALA A 7 -16.15 -9.35 10.20
C ALA A 7 -15.24 -8.32 9.52
N MET A 8 -14.25 -7.81 10.24
CA MET A 8 -13.24 -6.90 9.71
C MET A 8 -12.34 -7.59 8.69
N THR A 9 -11.76 -8.75 9.04
CA THR A 9 -10.94 -9.54 8.12
C THR A 9 -11.71 -9.81 6.82
N LEU A 10 -12.99 -10.19 6.91
CA LEU A 10 -13.83 -10.42 5.74
C LEU A 10 -14.03 -9.15 4.88
N ALA A 11 -14.23 -7.98 5.50
CA ALA A 11 -14.37 -6.73 4.79
C ALA A 11 -13.07 -6.36 4.03
N GLU A 12 -11.91 -6.53 4.68
CA GLU A 12 -10.60 -6.30 4.05
C GLU A 12 -10.30 -7.30 2.94
N MET A 13 -10.71 -8.57 3.08
CA MET A 13 -10.61 -9.56 2.02
C MET A 13 -11.45 -9.18 0.79
N LYS A 14 -12.68 -8.71 1.02
CA LYS A 14 -13.57 -8.23 -0.06
C LYS A 14 -13.01 -7.01 -0.76
N GLU A 15 -12.47 -6.05 0.02
CA GLU A 15 -11.79 -4.88 -0.55
C GLU A 15 -10.61 -5.31 -1.42
N PHE A 16 -9.75 -6.19 -0.92
CA PHE A 16 -8.60 -6.67 -1.67
C PHE A 16 -8.99 -7.39 -2.96
N ALA A 17 -10.05 -8.21 -2.91
CA ALA A 17 -10.55 -8.93 -4.07
C ALA A 17 -11.13 -8.00 -5.16
N SER A 18 -11.55 -6.78 -4.79
CA SER A 18 -12.03 -5.78 -5.75
C SER A 18 -10.93 -5.16 -6.61
N PHE A 19 -9.66 -5.28 -6.19
CA PHE A 19 -8.53 -4.73 -6.94
C PHE A 19 -8.18 -5.59 -8.15
N SER A 20 -7.60 -4.97 -9.19
CA SER A 20 -7.10 -5.70 -10.36
C SER A 20 -6.07 -6.75 -9.96
N SER A 21 -5.94 -7.82 -10.74
CA SER A 21 -4.93 -8.86 -10.50
C SER A 21 -3.51 -8.30 -10.42
N SER A 22 -3.20 -7.27 -11.21
CA SER A 22 -1.89 -6.59 -11.19
C SER A 22 -1.65 -5.81 -9.90
N THR A 23 -2.68 -5.16 -9.36
CA THR A 23 -2.66 -4.44 -8.08
C THR A 23 -2.54 -5.43 -6.93
N GLN A 24 -3.33 -6.49 -6.93
CA GLN A 24 -3.26 -7.54 -5.90
C GLN A 24 -1.86 -8.18 -5.86
N ARG A 25 -1.29 -8.48 -7.03
CA ARG A 25 0.08 -9.00 -7.15
C ARG A 25 1.11 -8.01 -6.59
N TYR A 26 0.98 -6.74 -6.92
CA TYR A 26 1.87 -5.70 -6.41
C TYR A 26 1.79 -5.59 -4.89
N ILE A 27 0.58 -5.52 -4.31
CA ILE A 27 0.38 -5.41 -2.87
C ILE A 27 1.02 -6.58 -2.14
N ARG A 28 0.77 -7.83 -2.57
CA ARG A 28 1.38 -9.01 -1.95
C ARG A 28 2.91 -8.93 -1.98
N ARG A 29 3.49 -8.59 -3.13
CA ARG A 29 4.95 -8.40 -3.29
C ARG A 29 5.48 -7.31 -2.35
N SER A 30 4.82 -6.15 -2.32
CA SER A 30 5.19 -5.03 -1.44
C SER A 30 5.16 -5.44 0.02
N LEU A 31 4.15 -6.22 0.45
CA LEU A 31 4.08 -6.73 1.81
C LEU A 31 5.17 -7.75 2.12
N ASP A 32 5.52 -8.63 1.18
CA ASP A 32 6.61 -9.58 1.38
C ASP A 32 7.96 -8.86 1.55
N ILE A 33 8.20 -7.78 0.78
CA ILE A 33 9.41 -6.94 0.90
C ILE A 33 9.38 -6.11 2.20
N GLY A 34 8.32 -5.35 2.45
CA GLY A 34 8.29 -4.34 3.52
C GLY A 34 8.07 -4.89 4.92
N LEU A 35 7.70 -6.17 5.03
CA LEU A 35 7.53 -6.89 6.29
C LEU A 35 8.46 -8.10 6.41
N ASP A 36 9.44 -8.22 5.50
CA ASP A 36 10.47 -9.26 5.47
C ASP A 36 9.90 -10.68 5.68
N ARG A 37 8.88 -11.04 4.88
CA ARG A 37 8.13 -12.29 5.08
C ARG A 37 8.74 -13.49 4.37
N ASP A 38 9.23 -13.26 3.17
CA ASP A 38 9.67 -14.26 2.22
C ASP A 38 10.69 -13.64 1.24
N ASP A 39 11.51 -14.46 0.59
CA ASP A 39 12.42 -13.97 -0.46
C ASP A 39 11.62 -13.47 -1.68
N ALA A 40 11.44 -12.15 -1.72
CA ALA A 40 10.66 -11.52 -2.76
C ALA A 40 11.32 -11.62 -4.15
N MET A 41 12.65 -11.73 -4.22
CA MET A 41 13.36 -11.85 -5.49
C MET A 41 13.05 -13.18 -6.16
N SER A 42 13.22 -14.29 -5.44
CA SER A 42 12.93 -15.63 -5.97
C SER A 42 11.43 -15.81 -6.25
N ARG A 43 10.56 -15.29 -5.39
CA ARG A 43 9.11 -15.48 -5.54
C ARG A 43 8.47 -14.64 -6.63
N TRP A 44 8.85 -13.37 -6.76
CA TRP A 44 8.09 -12.42 -7.57
C TRP A 44 8.79 -11.97 -8.84
N SER A 45 10.09 -12.19 -8.99
CA SER A 45 10.80 -11.78 -10.21
C SER A 45 10.49 -12.71 -11.37
N ARG A 46 10.00 -12.17 -12.50
CA ARG A 46 9.84 -12.93 -13.75
C ARG A 46 10.89 -12.61 -14.80
N ASP A 47 11.49 -11.43 -14.71
CA ASP A 47 12.48 -10.93 -15.66
C ASP A 47 13.45 -9.95 -14.98
N VAL A 48 14.44 -9.50 -15.72
CA VAL A 48 15.49 -8.58 -15.21
C VAL A 48 14.95 -7.21 -14.82
N VAL A 49 13.84 -6.76 -15.43
CA VAL A 49 13.21 -5.47 -15.15
C VAL A 49 12.47 -5.55 -13.81
N GLU A 50 11.71 -6.62 -13.59
CA GLU A 50 11.01 -6.88 -12.33
C GLU A 50 12.01 -7.13 -11.19
N ALA A 51 13.12 -7.84 -11.45
CA ALA A 51 14.24 -7.98 -10.52
C ALA A 51 14.81 -6.61 -10.10
N ALA A 52 15.04 -5.71 -11.04
CA ALA A 52 15.53 -4.37 -10.75
C ALA A 52 14.51 -3.54 -9.94
N SER A 53 13.22 -3.63 -10.29
CA SER A 53 12.12 -3.00 -9.54
C SER A 53 12.05 -3.50 -8.09
N ILE A 54 12.16 -4.81 -7.85
CA ILE A 54 12.16 -5.40 -6.50
C ILE A 54 13.35 -4.90 -5.68
N ARG A 55 14.56 -4.87 -6.25
CA ARG A 55 15.74 -4.34 -5.56
C ARG A 55 15.60 -2.86 -5.21
N ALA A 56 15.05 -2.05 -6.13
CA ALA A 56 14.79 -0.64 -5.87
C ALA A 56 13.75 -0.45 -4.76
N GLN A 57 12.68 -1.26 -4.79
CA GLN A 57 11.64 -1.26 -3.78
C GLN A 57 12.19 -1.64 -2.40
N ALA A 58 13.01 -2.69 -2.31
CA ALA A 58 13.65 -3.09 -1.05
C ALA A 58 14.54 -1.98 -0.46
N ARG A 59 15.36 -1.32 -1.30
CA ARG A 59 16.17 -0.18 -0.84
C ARG A 59 15.34 0.99 -0.31
N LEU A 60 14.20 1.28 -0.96
CA LEU A 60 13.31 2.33 -0.48
C LEU A 60 12.57 1.92 0.78
N TYR A 61 12.12 0.67 0.87
CA TYR A 61 11.39 0.15 2.02
C TYR A 61 12.27 -0.04 3.26
N ALA A 62 13.59 0.00 3.13
CA ALA A 62 14.52 0.00 4.25
C ALA A 62 14.28 1.15 5.25
N ARG A 63 13.61 2.25 4.83
CA ARG A 63 13.23 3.37 5.71
C ARG A 63 11.88 3.20 6.42
N LEU A 64 11.12 2.13 6.12
CA LEU A 64 9.81 1.92 6.76
C LEU A 64 9.90 1.84 8.29
N PRO A 65 10.91 1.19 8.90
CA PRO A 65 11.08 1.23 10.36
C PRO A 65 11.20 2.66 10.90
N ASP A 66 12.00 3.50 10.25
CA ASP A 66 12.18 4.89 10.65
C ASP A 66 10.86 5.66 10.53
N ILE A 67 10.14 5.53 9.40
CA ILE A 67 8.82 6.15 9.19
C ILE A 67 7.84 5.73 10.31
N ARG A 68 7.82 4.44 10.68
CA ARG A 68 6.95 3.94 11.77
C ARG A 68 7.29 4.57 13.12
N SER A 69 8.55 4.93 13.36
CA SER A 69 9.01 5.48 14.65
C SER A 69 8.70 6.97 14.84
N ILE A 70 8.37 7.69 13.76
CA ILE A 70 8.13 9.14 13.77
C ILE A 70 6.70 9.51 13.33
N ILE A 71 5.76 8.56 13.39
CA ILE A 71 4.34 8.87 13.15
C ILE A 71 3.90 9.88 14.22
N PRO A 72 3.37 11.06 13.83
CA PRO A 72 2.97 12.04 14.82
C PRO A 72 1.71 11.61 15.59
N ASP A 73 1.71 11.87 16.89
CA ASP A 73 0.56 11.63 17.79
C ASP A 73 -0.53 12.69 17.65
N ASP A 74 -0.18 13.86 17.13
CA ASP A 74 -1.07 14.99 16.87
C ASP A 74 -0.84 15.60 15.48
N SER A 75 -1.62 16.63 15.15
CA SER A 75 -1.56 17.35 13.88
C SER A 75 -0.73 18.64 13.96
N GLY A 76 0.24 18.75 14.86
CA GLY A 76 1.12 19.91 14.96
C GLY A 76 1.94 20.10 13.69
N LEU A 77 2.15 21.34 13.23
CA LEU A 77 2.85 21.59 11.96
C LEU A 77 4.33 21.16 11.99
N ASP A 78 4.96 21.24 13.16
CA ASP A 78 6.38 20.91 13.33
C ASP A 78 6.69 19.43 13.07
N SER A 79 5.71 18.54 13.26
CA SER A 79 5.84 17.10 13.01
C SER A 79 5.52 16.71 11.56
N VAL A 80 4.94 17.63 10.78
CA VAL A 80 4.50 17.37 9.40
C VAL A 80 5.68 17.11 8.48
N GLU A 81 6.68 17.99 8.46
CA GLU A 81 7.81 17.87 7.53
C GLU A 81 8.64 16.59 7.78
N PRO A 82 9.09 16.29 9.02
CA PRO A 82 9.87 15.10 9.30
C PRO A 82 9.18 13.81 8.88
N PHE A 83 7.84 13.76 8.99
CA PHE A 83 7.05 12.57 8.69
C PHE A 83 6.61 12.48 7.23
N LEU A 84 6.03 13.54 6.66
CA LEU A 84 5.47 13.50 5.32
C LEU A 84 6.54 13.40 4.24
N ALA A 85 7.72 14.00 4.42
CA ALA A 85 8.79 13.95 3.42
C ALA A 85 9.24 12.50 3.10
N PRO A 86 9.61 11.66 4.07
CA PRO A 86 9.97 10.26 3.80
C PRO A 86 8.78 9.44 3.33
N LEU A 87 7.57 9.66 3.87
CA LEU A 87 6.34 8.95 3.44
C LEU A 87 5.99 9.25 1.97
N MET A 88 6.07 10.53 1.57
CA MET A 88 5.84 10.97 0.20
C MET A 88 6.85 10.35 -0.75
N THR A 89 8.10 10.18 -0.34
CA THR A 89 9.14 9.55 -1.18
C THR A 89 8.80 8.10 -1.50
N VAL A 90 8.41 7.30 -0.50
CA VAL A 90 8.01 5.90 -0.71
C VAL A 90 6.72 5.84 -1.55
N THR A 91 5.77 6.72 -1.25
CA THR A 91 4.51 6.84 -2.01
C THR A 91 4.77 7.13 -3.48
N ALA A 92 5.62 8.11 -3.78
CA ALA A 92 5.95 8.53 -5.15
C ALA A 92 6.54 7.38 -5.97
N PHE A 93 7.39 6.55 -5.34
CA PHE A 93 7.93 5.36 -5.98
C PHE A 93 6.84 4.33 -6.28
N ASP A 94 6.00 4.00 -5.30
CA ASP A 94 4.97 2.97 -5.45
C ASP A 94 3.90 3.35 -6.47
N LEU A 95 3.46 4.62 -6.49
CA LEU A 95 2.56 5.15 -7.51
C LEU A 95 3.23 5.12 -8.90
N GLY A 96 4.53 5.40 -8.96
CA GLY A 96 5.34 5.32 -10.19
C GLY A 96 5.44 3.92 -10.80
N GLN A 97 5.21 2.85 -10.03
CA GLN A 97 5.15 1.49 -10.57
C GLN A 97 3.87 1.23 -11.39
N GLY A 98 2.88 2.14 -11.33
CA GLY A 98 1.65 2.04 -12.12
C GLY A 98 0.73 0.88 -11.71
N ARG A 99 0.92 0.31 -10.51
CA ARG A 99 0.14 -0.82 -9.99
C ARG A 99 -0.85 -0.44 -8.89
N LEU A 100 -0.60 0.66 -8.18
CA LEU A 100 -1.51 1.26 -7.20
C LEU A 100 -2.22 2.45 -7.83
N THR A 101 -3.27 2.19 -8.62
CA THR A 101 -3.92 3.26 -9.42
C THR A 101 -5.13 3.91 -8.74
N THR A 102 -5.33 3.66 -7.44
CA THR A 102 -6.41 4.28 -6.65
C THR A 102 -5.95 4.59 -5.23
N PHE A 103 -6.57 5.58 -4.59
CA PHE A 103 -6.35 5.88 -3.18
C PHE A 103 -6.67 4.66 -2.29
N SER A 104 -7.73 3.90 -2.58
CA SER A 104 -8.08 2.70 -1.82
C SER A 104 -6.99 1.63 -1.85
N ALA A 105 -6.39 1.35 -3.01
CA ALA A 105 -5.31 0.37 -3.14
C ALA A 105 -4.02 0.84 -2.45
N TYR A 106 -3.72 2.13 -2.56
CA TYR A 106 -2.62 2.78 -1.83
C TYR A 106 -2.83 2.66 -0.31
N ARG A 107 -3.98 3.12 0.18
CA ARG A 107 -4.36 3.09 1.59
C ARG A 107 -4.27 1.68 2.15
N PHE A 108 -4.87 0.72 1.45
CA PHE A 108 -4.84 -0.70 1.82
C PHE A 108 -3.42 -1.22 2.03
N LEU A 109 -2.47 -0.89 1.15
CA LEU A 109 -1.08 -1.30 1.30
C LEU A 109 -0.41 -0.59 2.49
N TYR A 110 -0.54 0.73 2.57
CA TYR A 110 0.24 1.55 3.52
C TYR A 110 -0.18 1.34 4.97
N GLU A 111 -1.47 1.12 5.22
CA GLU A 111 -1.94 0.74 6.56
C GLU A 111 -1.29 -0.57 7.05
N ARG A 112 -1.01 -1.50 6.14
CA ARG A 112 -0.38 -2.79 6.46
C ARG A 112 1.13 -2.70 6.57
N LEU A 113 1.75 -1.79 5.81
CA LEU A 113 3.18 -1.55 5.90
C LEU A 113 3.53 -0.73 7.14
N ILE A 114 2.68 0.18 7.59
CA ILE A 114 3.05 1.16 8.63
C ILE A 114 2.24 0.94 9.91
N GLY A 115 0.92 0.84 9.82
CA GLY A 115 0.00 0.76 10.95
C GLY A 115 -1.28 1.56 10.69
N ALA A 116 -2.29 1.41 11.53
CA ALA A 116 -3.54 2.19 11.45
C ALA A 116 -3.33 3.70 11.67
N GLU A 117 -2.33 4.07 12.44
CA GLU A 117 -2.00 5.43 12.88
C GLU A 117 -1.59 6.34 11.71
N VAL A 118 -1.12 5.76 10.61
CA VAL A 118 -0.74 6.50 9.39
C VAL A 118 -1.94 7.09 8.65
N ARG A 119 -3.16 6.56 8.85
CA ARG A 119 -4.34 6.84 8.02
C ARG A 119 -4.65 8.33 7.82
N PRO A 120 -4.59 9.20 8.85
CA PRO A 120 -4.82 10.64 8.67
C PRO A 120 -3.85 11.32 7.72
N TRP A 121 -2.65 10.77 7.56
CA TRP A 121 -1.56 11.32 6.77
C TRP A 121 -1.56 10.83 5.31
N LEU A 122 -2.24 9.71 5.04
CA LEU A 122 -2.29 9.08 3.73
C LEU A 122 -2.91 9.97 2.64
N PRO A 123 -4.01 10.71 2.88
CA PRO A 123 -4.54 11.64 1.88
C PRO A 123 -3.51 12.67 1.41
N ALA A 124 -2.81 13.31 2.35
CA ALA A 124 -1.80 14.33 2.03
C ALA A 124 -0.61 13.74 1.26
N ALA A 125 -0.06 12.61 1.75
CA ALA A 125 1.05 11.93 1.09
C ALA A 125 0.66 11.45 -0.32
N PHE A 126 -0.55 10.89 -0.47
CA PHE A 126 -1.08 10.44 -1.76
C PHE A 126 -1.25 11.58 -2.74
N CYS A 127 -1.93 12.67 -2.35
CA CYS A 127 -2.18 13.82 -3.23
C CYS A 127 -0.89 14.48 -3.68
N SER A 128 0.06 14.71 -2.76
CA SER A 128 1.37 15.28 -3.10
C SER A 128 2.12 14.39 -4.08
N ALA A 129 2.24 13.10 -3.78
CA ALA A 129 2.96 12.15 -4.63
C ALA A 129 2.29 11.92 -5.99
N ALA A 130 0.96 11.89 -6.03
CA ALA A 130 0.17 11.74 -7.25
C ALA A 130 0.28 12.97 -8.18
N ALA A 131 0.64 14.14 -7.63
CA ALA A 131 0.83 15.37 -8.41
C ALA A 131 2.24 15.54 -8.98
N LEU A 132 3.23 14.76 -8.50
CA LEU A 132 4.64 14.92 -8.85
C LEU A 132 4.92 14.72 -10.36
N PRO A 133 5.90 15.46 -10.92
CA PRO A 133 6.12 15.52 -12.37
C PRO A 133 6.70 14.23 -12.99
N HIS A 134 7.22 13.30 -12.19
CA HIS A 134 7.72 12.01 -12.71
C HIS A 134 6.60 11.09 -13.19
N LEU A 135 5.35 11.36 -12.79
CA LEU A 135 4.18 10.61 -13.25
C LEU A 135 3.61 11.22 -14.54
N HIS A 136 3.24 10.34 -15.48
CA HIS A 136 2.53 10.74 -16.69
C HIS A 136 1.23 11.51 -16.34
N PRO A 137 0.90 12.62 -17.02
CA PRO A 137 -0.29 13.42 -16.72
C PRO A 137 -1.60 12.63 -16.58
N ASP A 138 -1.81 11.63 -17.44
CA ASP A 138 -3.02 10.79 -17.37
C ASP A 138 -3.09 9.93 -16.10
N LEU A 139 -1.93 9.43 -15.63
CA LEU A 139 -1.87 8.68 -14.38
C LEU A 139 -2.14 9.63 -13.20
N ARG A 140 -1.57 10.85 -13.21
CA ARG A 140 -1.85 11.86 -12.18
C ARG A 140 -3.33 12.16 -12.09
N ARG A 141 -3.99 12.40 -13.24
CA ARG A 141 -5.45 12.62 -13.31
C ARG A 141 -6.22 11.45 -12.68
N LYS A 142 -5.92 10.22 -13.09
CA LYS A 142 -6.59 9.01 -12.59
C LYS A 142 -6.41 8.86 -11.07
N LEU A 143 -5.21 9.08 -10.55
CA LEU A 143 -4.91 8.99 -9.13
C LEU A 143 -5.67 10.06 -8.34
N LEU A 144 -5.58 11.33 -8.75
CA LEU A 144 -6.22 12.44 -8.04
C LEU A 144 -7.75 12.36 -8.07
N GLN A 145 -8.33 11.78 -9.12
CA GLN A 145 -9.78 11.52 -9.20
C GLN A 145 -10.24 10.30 -8.38
N SER A 146 -9.31 9.51 -7.84
CA SER A 146 -9.64 8.26 -7.12
C SER A 146 -9.83 8.44 -5.61
N ILE A 147 -9.39 9.56 -5.05
CA ILE A 147 -9.67 9.92 -3.66
C ILE A 147 -11.01 10.66 -3.60
N SER A 148 -11.88 10.26 -2.67
CA SER A 148 -13.14 10.96 -2.45
C SER A 148 -12.93 12.17 -1.54
N GLU A 149 -13.80 13.17 -1.66
CA GLU A 149 -13.83 14.30 -0.71
C GLU A 149 -13.94 13.79 0.73
N ALA A 150 -14.88 12.87 0.99
CA ALA A 150 -15.08 12.28 2.32
C ALA A 150 -13.82 11.60 2.89
N ALA A 151 -12.95 11.03 2.05
CA ALA A 151 -11.67 10.48 2.50
C ALA A 151 -10.65 11.59 2.77
N ALA A 152 -10.61 12.62 1.92
CA ALA A 152 -9.69 13.76 2.08
C ALA A 152 -10.05 14.65 3.29
N THR A 153 -11.33 14.71 3.66
CA THR A 153 -11.88 15.57 4.72
C THR A 153 -12.41 14.79 5.92
N ALA A 154 -12.06 13.50 6.03
CA ALA A 154 -12.50 12.65 7.14
C ALA A 154 -12.16 13.29 8.49
N SER A 155 -13.17 13.52 9.34
CA SER A 155 -13.00 14.09 10.67
C SER A 155 -12.26 13.16 11.65
N GLY A 156 -12.13 11.89 11.30
CA GLY A 156 -11.37 10.90 12.04
C GLY A 156 -11.19 9.62 11.24
N TRP A 157 -10.11 8.91 11.56
CA TRP A 157 -9.83 7.58 11.00
C TRP A 157 -9.94 6.53 12.10
N SER A 158 -10.30 5.31 11.73
CA SER A 158 -10.27 4.18 12.67
C SER A 158 -8.85 4.00 13.21
N ASN A 159 -8.69 3.70 14.49
CA ASN A 159 -7.42 3.28 15.08
C ASN A 159 -7.27 1.75 15.11
N ARG A 160 -8.22 1.01 14.56
CA ARG A 160 -8.16 -0.46 14.55
C ARG A 160 -7.11 -0.93 13.55
N GLN A 161 -6.17 -1.74 14.01
CA GLN A 161 -5.11 -2.30 13.17
C GLN A 161 -5.68 -3.18 12.04
N PRO A 162 -5.03 -3.21 10.85
CA PRO A 162 -5.40 -4.14 9.79
C PRO A 162 -5.35 -5.59 10.28
N ALA A 163 -6.34 -6.40 9.90
CA ALA A 163 -6.46 -7.79 10.36
C ALA A 163 -6.14 -8.81 9.25
N PHE A 164 -6.29 -8.42 7.99
CA PHE A 164 -6.03 -9.26 6.82
C PHE A 164 -4.74 -8.83 6.12
N PHE A 165 -3.79 -9.76 5.94
CA PHE A 165 -2.57 -9.53 5.17
C PHE A 165 -2.48 -10.56 4.03
N PRO A 166 -2.74 -10.16 2.77
CA PRO A 166 -2.71 -11.10 1.66
C PRO A 166 -1.31 -11.66 1.45
N LYS A 167 -1.22 -12.96 1.20
CA LYS A 167 0.01 -13.68 0.88
C LYS A 167 -0.05 -14.22 -0.55
N TRP A 168 1.09 -14.70 -1.04
CA TRP A 168 1.11 -15.55 -2.23
C TRP A 168 0.22 -16.78 -2.01
N VAL A 169 -0.53 -17.14 -3.05
CA VAL A 169 -1.34 -18.36 -3.09
C VAL A 169 -0.88 -19.11 -4.31
N GLU A 170 -0.36 -20.32 -4.11
CA GLU A 170 0.00 -21.19 -5.23
C GLU A 170 -1.24 -21.51 -6.06
N LYS A 171 -1.06 -21.57 -7.38
CA LYS A 171 -2.14 -21.98 -8.26
C LYS A 171 -2.36 -23.48 -8.03
N VAL A 172 -3.48 -23.84 -7.42
CA VAL A 172 -3.91 -25.23 -7.37
C VAL A 172 -4.22 -25.66 -8.81
N GLU A 173 -3.50 -26.65 -9.33
CA GLU A 173 -3.87 -27.26 -10.60
C GLU A 173 -5.24 -27.92 -10.43
N ALA A 174 -6.22 -27.48 -11.20
CA ALA A 174 -7.52 -28.13 -11.21
C ALA A 174 -7.29 -29.57 -11.72
N PRO A 175 -7.82 -30.60 -11.03
CA PRO A 175 -7.71 -31.96 -11.53
C PRO A 175 -8.29 -32.00 -12.94
N ALA A 176 -7.55 -32.59 -13.88
CA ALA A 176 -8.04 -32.82 -15.22
C ALA A 176 -9.37 -33.57 -15.12
N LEU A 177 -10.43 -33.01 -15.71
CA LEU A 177 -11.72 -33.68 -15.79
C LEU A 177 -11.49 -35.03 -16.51
N PRO A 178 -11.93 -36.17 -15.94
CA PRO A 178 -11.87 -37.43 -16.66
C PRO A 178 -12.71 -37.30 -17.93
N HIS A 179 -12.10 -37.65 -19.06
CA HIS A 179 -12.71 -37.69 -20.39
C HIS A 179 -13.89 -38.66 -20.45
#